data_AF-A0A072PJW3-F1
#
_entry.id   AF-A0A072PJW3-F1
#
_cell.length_a   1.000
_cell.length_b   1.000
_cell.length_c   1.000
_cell.angle_alpha   90.00
_cell.angle_beta   90.00
_cell.angle_gamma   90.00
#
_symmetry.space_group_name_H-M   'P 1'
#
loop_
_entity.id
_entity.type
_entity.pdbx_description
1 polymer ?
#
loop_
_entity_poly.entity_id
_entity_poly.type
_entity_poly.pdbx_seq_one_letter_code
_entity_poly.pdbx_strand_id
1 'polypeptide(L)'
;MGIVRTIAIIILSISFVVFVALFGRLPALRRTPIAFLHKLLWHHVPNAVIYVDDKITGRRFTRGLARTGNYLLNDAHPIVLVFFVTLQVVGELLFIPSAWSRLSTWQALPIPFLVAAPYWFLYLSSTTSSNITHSSHRKAMLAYPYDYCLFHPGYYCSTCRFPKPARSKHCSLCKACIEKQDHHCIWINNCVGRNNYIWFNLLLLTITALLAYGATLGYTLLDARLQERLVPAALTRGSVTAKRWSTRLTWSQWANMWAWAISVDWQIGAVMMLSAMSCPLSLSFLLYHVYLMWAGMTTNESAKWADWKDDVQDNVVWRAEIQKLRETYPRLPPDVEPEDDLVQWPREVRAKWWMVRTRDGDQPTLKKVGSQIQDDSEVTDVPDERWERIQSMREVDNLYDRGFWMNLVDGMFNRG
;
A
#
# COMPACT_ATOMS: atom_id res chain seq x y z
N MET A 1 41.17 7.09 -2.36
CA MET A 1 40.33 6.07 -3.03
C MET A 1 39.78 4.97 -2.11
N GLY A 2 40.31 4.74 -0.89
CA GLY A 2 39.86 3.65 -0.01
C GLY A 2 38.44 3.79 0.56
N ILE A 3 38.04 4.98 1.00
CA ILE A 3 36.73 5.21 1.63
C ILE A 3 35.58 5.02 0.63
N VAL A 4 35.67 5.59 -0.56
CA VAL A 4 34.65 5.46 -1.62
C VAL A 4 34.50 4.00 -2.05
N ARG A 5 35.61 3.27 -2.23
CA ARG A 5 35.59 1.82 -2.52
C ARG A 5 34.90 1.05 -1.40
N THR A 6 35.20 1.37 -0.15
CA THR A 6 34.61 0.71 1.02
C THR A 6 33.10 0.95 1.08
N ILE A 7 32.66 2.21 0.92
CA ILE A 7 31.24 2.57 0.88
C ILE A 7 30.53 1.86 -0.28
N ALA A 8 31.13 1.84 -1.49
CA ALA A 8 30.55 1.17 -2.64
C ALA A 8 30.41 -0.35 -2.41
N ILE A 9 31.42 -0.99 -1.84
CA ILE A 9 31.36 -2.42 -1.49
C ILE A 9 30.25 -2.68 -0.46
N ILE A 10 30.12 -1.83 0.56
CA ILE A 10 29.06 -1.96 1.58
C ILE A 10 27.69 -1.82 0.93
N ILE A 11 27.46 -0.77 0.12
CA ILE A 11 26.19 -0.53 -0.56
C ILE A 11 25.85 -1.71 -1.47
N LEU A 12 26.78 -2.13 -2.33
CA LEU A 12 26.56 -3.26 -3.26
C LEU A 12 26.29 -4.56 -2.51
N SER A 13 26.97 -4.80 -1.39
CA SER A 13 26.76 -6.00 -0.56
C SER A 13 25.37 -5.98 0.07
N ILE A 14 24.96 -4.86 0.67
CA ILE A 14 23.63 -4.70 1.25
C ILE A 14 22.55 -4.84 0.16
N SER A 15 22.71 -4.14 -0.96
CA SER A 15 21.78 -4.23 -2.09
C SER A 15 21.67 -5.66 -2.64
N PHE A 16 22.78 -6.40 -2.72
CA PHE A 16 22.76 -7.80 -3.14
C PHE A 16 22.03 -8.68 -2.13
N VAL A 17 22.27 -8.52 -0.84
CA VAL A 17 21.55 -9.27 0.21
C VAL A 17 20.04 -8.96 0.16
N VAL A 18 19.67 -7.69 0.03
CA VAL A 18 18.26 -7.28 -0.14
C VAL A 18 17.66 -7.88 -1.40
N PHE A 19 18.38 -7.88 -2.52
CA PHE A 19 17.93 -8.51 -3.76
C PHE A 19 17.71 -10.01 -3.59
N VAL A 20 18.66 -10.73 -2.99
CA VAL A 20 18.51 -12.17 -2.70
C VAL A 20 17.31 -12.40 -1.79
N ALA A 21 17.13 -11.58 -0.76
CA ALA A 21 16.04 -11.71 0.19
C ALA A 21 14.66 -11.49 -0.45
N LEU A 22 14.52 -10.49 -1.34
CA LEU A 22 13.24 -10.15 -1.97
C LEU A 22 12.91 -11.02 -3.19
N PHE A 23 13.90 -11.30 -4.04
CA PHE A 23 13.69 -11.92 -5.35
C PHE A 23 14.10 -13.39 -5.41
N GLY A 24 14.85 -13.91 -4.44
CA GLY A 24 15.34 -15.30 -4.48
C GLY A 24 14.26 -16.38 -4.43
N ARG A 25 13.02 -16.02 -4.10
CA ARG A 25 11.84 -16.90 -4.16
C ARG A 25 11.17 -16.96 -5.54
N LEU A 26 11.55 -16.10 -6.50
CA LEU A 26 10.92 -16.06 -7.82
C LEU A 26 11.11 -17.39 -8.57
N PRO A 27 10.08 -17.89 -9.29
CA PRO A 27 10.18 -19.14 -10.05
C PRO A 27 11.36 -19.16 -11.04
N ALA A 28 11.63 -18.02 -11.69
CA ALA A 28 12.74 -17.86 -12.63
C ALA A 28 14.13 -18.09 -11.98
N LEU A 29 14.28 -17.83 -10.68
CA LEU A 29 15.55 -17.94 -9.97
C LEU A 29 15.70 -19.27 -9.20
N ARG A 30 14.67 -20.13 -9.22
CA ARG A 30 14.55 -21.33 -8.36
C ARG A 30 15.69 -22.34 -8.51
N ARG A 31 16.37 -22.38 -9.66
CA ARG A 31 17.51 -23.25 -9.97
C ARG A 31 18.87 -22.53 -10.01
N THR A 32 18.94 -21.32 -9.46
CA THR A 32 20.16 -20.50 -9.46
C THR A 32 20.81 -20.46 -8.06
N PRO A 33 22.09 -20.03 -7.96
CA PRO A 33 22.72 -19.78 -6.67
C PRO A 33 21.97 -18.78 -5.79
N ILE A 34 21.18 -17.88 -6.40
CA ILE A 34 20.36 -16.90 -5.67
C ILE A 34 19.29 -17.60 -4.84
N ALA A 35 18.62 -18.63 -5.39
CA ALA A 35 17.64 -19.42 -4.63
C ALA A 35 18.30 -20.22 -3.49
N PHE A 36 19.51 -20.72 -3.69
CA PHE A 36 20.29 -21.33 -2.61
C PHE A 36 20.60 -20.31 -1.51
N LEU A 37 21.13 -19.14 -1.85
CA LEU A 37 21.42 -18.07 -0.88
C LEU A 37 20.17 -17.60 -0.13
N HIS A 38 19.02 -17.50 -0.82
CA HIS A 38 17.74 -17.21 -0.17
C HIS A 38 17.35 -18.30 0.83
N LYS A 39 17.46 -19.59 0.47
CA LYS A 39 17.22 -20.70 1.41
C LYS A 39 18.20 -20.69 2.58
N LEU A 40 19.48 -20.38 2.32
CA LEU A 40 20.50 -20.23 3.35
C LEU A 40 20.09 -19.15 4.36
N LEU A 41 19.75 -17.95 3.88
CA LEU A 41 19.37 -16.80 4.71
C LEU A 41 18.05 -16.99 5.46
N TRP A 42 17.03 -17.57 4.83
CA TRP A 42 15.67 -17.63 5.40
C TRP A 42 15.32 -18.95 6.10
N HIS A 43 16.03 -20.04 5.81
CA HIS A 43 15.75 -21.34 6.40
C HIS A 43 16.93 -21.85 7.22
N HIS A 44 18.10 -22.00 6.61
CA HIS A 44 19.23 -22.65 7.28
C HIS A 44 19.82 -21.80 8.41
N VAL A 45 20.07 -20.51 8.18
CA VAL A 45 20.61 -19.59 9.21
C VAL A 45 19.65 -19.46 10.39
N PRO A 46 18.34 -19.17 10.21
CA PRO A 46 17.39 -19.11 11.33
C PRO A 46 17.28 -20.43 12.09
N ASN A 47 17.25 -21.57 11.39
CA ASN A 47 17.19 -22.88 12.03
C ASN A 47 18.47 -23.19 12.84
N ALA A 48 19.65 -22.81 12.33
CA ALA A 48 20.90 -22.94 13.07
C ALA A 48 20.90 -22.07 14.33
N VAL A 49 20.42 -20.82 14.23
CA VAL A 49 20.27 -19.92 15.40
C VAL A 49 19.30 -20.52 16.42
N ILE A 50 18.15 -21.06 15.99
CA ILE A 50 17.19 -21.74 16.87
C ILE A 50 17.81 -22.96 17.54
N TYR A 51 18.57 -23.78 16.79
CA TYR A 51 19.25 -24.95 17.33
C TYR A 51 20.29 -24.58 18.40
N VAL A 52 21.13 -23.57 18.12
CA VAL A 52 22.13 -23.08 19.07
C VAL A 52 21.46 -22.51 20.32
N ASP A 53 20.39 -21.72 20.14
CA ASP A 53 19.64 -21.15 21.25
C ASP A 53 18.91 -22.21 22.10
N ASP A 54 18.43 -23.29 21.47
CA ASP A 54 17.87 -24.44 22.18
C ASP A 54 18.91 -25.07 23.12
N LYS A 55 20.15 -25.20 22.64
CA LYS A 55 21.26 -25.78 23.42
C LYS A 55 21.77 -24.85 24.54
N ILE A 56 21.78 -23.54 24.31
CA ILE A 56 22.36 -22.58 25.27
C ILE A 56 21.32 -22.06 26.27
N THR A 57 20.12 -21.68 25.80
CA THR A 57 19.11 -21.01 26.64
C THR A 57 17.78 -21.76 26.72
N GLY A 58 17.64 -22.90 26.04
CA GLY A 58 16.38 -23.61 25.93
C GLY A 58 15.35 -22.83 25.10
N ARG A 59 15.78 -22.18 24.02
CA ARG A 59 14.94 -21.35 23.12
C ARG A 59 14.39 -20.06 23.74
N ARG A 60 14.95 -19.54 24.84
CA ARG A 60 14.41 -18.32 25.46
C ARG A 60 14.65 -17.10 24.59
N PHE A 61 15.84 -16.98 23.99
CA PHE A 61 16.21 -15.85 23.15
C PHE A 61 15.41 -15.81 21.85
N THR A 62 15.32 -16.92 21.12
CA THR A 62 14.57 -17.03 19.87
C THR A 62 13.07 -16.92 20.08
N ARG A 63 12.51 -17.48 21.18
CA ARG A 63 11.11 -17.20 21.56
C ARG A 63 10.88 -15.75 21.91
N GLY A 64 11.83 -15.11 22.61
CA GLY A 64 11.79 -13.67 22.89
C GLY A 64 11.77 -12.85 21.62
N LEU A 65 12.72 -13.09 20.70
CA LEU A 65 12.77 -12.44 19.39
C LEU A 65 11.52 -12.68 18.56
N ALA A 66 11.01 -13.91 18.50
CA ALA A 66 9.79 -14.23 17.77
C ALA A 66 8.56 -13.55 18.38
N ARG A 67 8.48 -13.49 19.72
CA ARG A 67 7.41 -12.75 20.42
C ARG A 67 7.50 -11.25 20.14
N THR A 68 8.70 -10.66 20.23
CA THR A 68 8.91 -9.24 19.91
C THR A 68 8.63 -8.96 18.44
N GLY A 69 9.07 -9.81 17.52
CA GLY A 69 8.80 -9.68 16.08
C GLY A 69 7.31 -9.78 15.77
N ASN A 70 6.61 -10.76 16.36
CA ASN A 70 5.15 -10.87 16.24
C ASN A 70 4.44 -9.67 16.85
N TYR A 71 4.88 -9.18 18.00
CA TYR A 71 4.31 -7.99 18.62
C TYR A 71 4.52 -6.71 17.79
N LEU A 72 5.67 -6.58 17.14
CA LEU A 72 5.99 -5.42 16.31
C LEU A 72 5.33 -5.46 14.92
N LEU A 73 5.17 -6.66 14.33
CA LEU A 73 4.72 -6.82 12.94
C LEU A 73 3.28 -7.34 12.82
N ASN A 74 2.79 -8.08 13.81
CA ASN A 74 1.53 -8.82 13.78
C ASN A 74 0.55 -8.42 14.91
N ASP A 75 0.85 -7.39 15.68
CA ASP A 75 -0.09 -6.75 16.62
C ASP A 75 -0.23 -5.26 16.29
N ALA A 76 -1.40 -4.68 16.62
CA ALA A 76 -1.61 -3.23 16.51
C ALA A 76 -0.84 -2.52 17.63
N HIS A 77 0.30 -1.91 17.31
CA HIS A 77 1.12 -1.18 18.28
C HIS A 77 1.53 0.21 17.78
N PRO A 78 1.44 1.27 18.60
CA PRO A 78 1.76 2.63 18.19
C PRO A 78 3.26 2.92 17.98
N ILE A 79 4.17 1.94 18.08
CA ILE A 79 5.64 2.19 17.99
C ILE A 79 6.00 2.82 16.65
N VAL A 80 5.47 2.27 15.55
CA VAL A 80 5.77 2.76 14.20
C VAL A 80 5.18 4.16 13.99
N LEU A 81 3.97 4.40 14.51
CA LEU A 81 3.32 5.71 14.50
C LEU A 81 4.12 6.75 15.32
N VAL A 82 4.53 6.40 16.55
CA VAL A 82 5.35 7.25 17.42
C VAL A 82 6.70 7.54 16.76
N PHE A 83 7.34 6.52 16.17
CA PHE A 83 8.58 6.70 15.41
C PHE A 83 8.39 7.67 14.25
N PHE A 84 7.31 7.52 13.46
CA PHE A 84 6.99 8.40 12.34
C PHE A 84 6.76 9.85 12.78
N VAL A 85 5.95 10.06 13.81
CA VAL A 85 5.70 11.40 14.40
C VAL A 85 6.99 12.00 14.96
N THR A 86 7.80 11.20 15.67
CA THR A 86 9.08 11.66 16.22
C THR A 86 10.03 12.09 15.11
N LEU A 87 10.15 11.31 14.04
CA LEU A 87 10.98 11.65 12.88
C LEU A 87 10.56 12.98 12.26
N GLN A 88 9.24 13.20 12.12
CA GLN A 88 8.69 14.43 11.58
C GLN A 88 8.98 15.64 12.50
N VAL A 89 8.65 15.54 13.79
CA VAL A 89 8.87 16.61 14.78
C VAL A 89 10.35 16.98 14.89
N VAL A 90 11.24 15.98 14.98
CA VAL A 90 12.69 16.23 15.07
C VAL A 90 13.19 16.90 13.80
N GLY A 91 12.74 16.47 12.62
CA GLY A 91 13.11 17.12 11.36
C GLY A 91 12.70 18.60 11.31
N GLU A 92 11.48 18.91 11.74
CA GLU A 92 10.95 20.27 11.81
C GLU A 92 11.72 21.14 12.82
N LEU A 93 11.99 20.62 14.02
CA LEU A 93 12.75 21.31 15.07
C LEU A 93 14.21 21.56 14.69
N LEU A 94 14.82 20.67 13.89
CA LEU A 94 16.18 20.90 13.38
C LEU A 94 16.19 21.93 12.25
N PHE A 95 15.24 21.83 11.31
CA PHE A 95 15.26 22.62 10.09
C PHE A 95 14.74 24.04 10.28
N ILE A 96 13.55 24.21 10.86
CA ILE A 96 12.83 25.50 10.87
C ILE A 96 13.63 26.58 11.62
N PRO A 97 14.09 26.37 12.87
CA PRO A 97 14.87 27.38 13.59
C PRO A 97 16.18 27.72 12.89
N SER A 98 16.85 26.73 12.31
CA SER A 98 18.13 26.90 11.60
C SER A 98 17.98 27.68 10.29
N ALA A 99 16.82 27.55 9.64
CA ALA A 99 16.51 28.20 8.37
C ALA A 99 15.85 29.59 8.54
N TRP A 100 15.10 29.82 9.62
CA TRP A 100 14.12 30.91 9.75
C TRP A 100 14.66 32.30 9.38
N SER A 101 15.84 32.67 9.89
CA SER A 101 16.43 33.99 9.66
C SER A 101 16.88 34.23 8.21
N ARG A 102 16.87 33.19 7.37
CA ARG A 102 17.35 33.20 5.98
C ARG A 102 16.20 33.11 4.97
N LEU A 103 14.96 33.00 5.45
CA LEU A 103 13.78 32.83 4.61
C LEU A 103 13.22 34.18 4.18
N SER A 104 12.86 34.30 2.90
CA SER A 104 11.94 35.35 2.45
C SER A 104 10.53 35.11 2.97
N THR A 105 9.70 36.14 3.00
CA THR A 105 8.27 36.03 3.39
C THR A 105 7.53 34.96 2.59
N TRP A 106 7.81 34.84 1.29
CA TRP A 106 7.19 33.85 0.40
C TRP A 106 7.66 32.42 0.69
N GLN A 107 8.86 32.24 1.21
CA GLN A 107 9.34 30.94 1.69
C GLN A 107 8.80 30.62 3.10
N ALA A 108 8.63 31.63 3.96
CA ALA A 108 8.10 31.39 5.29
C ALA A 108 6.58 31.10 5.30
N LEU A 109 5.82 31.72 4.38
CA LEU A 109 4.35 31.67 4.36
C LEU A 109 3.75 30.23 4.29
N PRO A 110 4.27 29.29 3.46
CA PRO A 110 3.69 27.95 3.37
C PRO A 110 4.02 27.05 4.57
N ILE A 111 5.07 27.36 5.35
CA ILE A 111 5.62 26.47 6.38
C ILE A 111 4.57 26.05 7.42
N PRO A 112 3.78 26.97 8.03
CA PRO A 112 2.78 26.58 9.02
C PRO A 112 1.76 25.58 8.49
N PHE A 113 1.32 25.72 7.23
CA PHE A 113 0.37 24.81 6.61
C PHE A 113 1.01 23.46 6.29
N LEU A 114 2.21 23.46 5.72
CA LEU A 114 2.94 22.24 5.36
C LEU A 114 3.34 21.40 6.58
N VAL A 115 3.57 22.04 7.73
CA VAL A 115 3.82 21.36 9.01
C VAL A 115 2.53 20.84 9.61
N ALA A 116 1.47 21.65 9.71
CA ALA A 116 0.24 21.27 10.39
C ALA A 116 -0.57 20.19 9.64
N ALA A 117 -0.62 20.26 8.30
CA ALA A 117 -1.52 19.42 7.51
C ALA A 117 -1.22 17.91 7.62
N PRO A 118 0.05 17.43 7.54
CA PRO A 118 0.36 16.02 7.76
C PRO A 118 -0.09 15.50 9.13
N TYR A 119 0.11 16.26 10.21
CA TYR A 119 -0.37 15.85 11.55
C TYR A 119 -1.88 15.76 11.62
N TRP A 120 -2.57 16.73 11.02
CA TRP A 120 -4.03 16.75 10.96
C TRP A 120 -4.60 15.53 10.23
N PHE A 121 -4.08 15.24 9.03
CA PHE A 121 -4.54 14.09 8.25
C PHE A 121 -4.07 12.76 8.85
N LEU A 122 -2.92 12.71 9.51
CA LEU A 122 -2.48 11.55 10.27
C LEU A 122 -3.47 11.23 11.40
N TYR A 123 -3.87 12.25 12.15
CA TYR A 123 -4.90 12.12 13.18
C TYR A 123 -6.21 11.58 12.58
N LEU A 124 -6.75 12.23 11.54
CA LEU A 124 -7.99 11.80 10.90
C LEU A 124 -7.91 10.38 10.33
N SER A 125 -6.80 9.98 9.70
CA SER A 125 -6.59 8.62 9.19
C SER A 125 -6.54 7.59 10.32
N SER A 126 -5.86 7.90 11.42
CA SER A 126 -5.68 7.00 12.56
C SER A 126 -6.93 6.83 13.41
N THR A 127 -7.77 7.88 13.56
CA THR A 127 -8.95 7.84 14.44
C THR A 127 -10.26 7.54 13.70
N THR A 128 -10.34 7.78 12.40
CA THR A 128 -11.55 7.45 11.62
C THR A 128 -11.59 5.96 11.32
N SER A 129 -12.55 5.25 11.92
CA SER A 129 -12.71 3.80 11.77
C SER A 129 -13.61 3.43 10.58
N SER A 130 -13.19 2.38 9.86
CA SER A 130 -14.02 1.69 8.86
C SER A 130 -14.45 0.30 9.34
N ASN A 131 -14.43 0.05 10.67
CA ASN A 131 -14.81 -1.23 11.25
C ASN A 131 -16.33 -1.44 11.13
N ILE A 132 -16.71 -2.62 10.66
CA ILE A 132 -18.10 -3.07 10.62
C ILE A 132 -18.44 -3.67 11.98
N THR A 133 -19.45 -3.09 12.61
CA THR A 133 -20.07 -3.55 13.86
C THR A 133 -21.42 -4.18 13.55
N HIS A 134 -22.04 -4.86 14.50
CA HIS A 134 -23.39 -5.40 14.28
C HIS A 134 -24.43 -4.32 13.96
N SER A 135 -24.31 -3.11 14.53
CA SER A 135 -25.23 -2.00 14.22
C SER A 135 -24.99 -1.39 12.85
N SER A 136 -23.74 -1.35 12.37
CA SER A 136 -23.39 -0.81 11.05
C SER A 136 -23.41 -1.87 9.94
N HIS A 137 -23.57 -3.16 10.28
CA HIS A 137 -23.53 -4.27 9.33
C HIS A 137 -24.53 -4.13 8.19
N ARG A 138 -25.81 -3.84 8.49
CA ARG A 138 -26.82 -3.65 7.45
C ARG A 138 -26.48 -2.52 6.50
N LYS A 139 -25.96 -1.40 7.01
CA LYS A 139 -25.51 -0.28 6.16
C LYS A 139 -24.38 -0.71 5.23
N ALA A 140 -23.41 -1.46 5.75
CA ALA A 140 -22.29 -1.97 4.95
C ALA A 140 -22.75 -2.98 3.89
N MET A 141 -23.72 -3.85 4.19
CA MET A 141 -24.31 -4.79 3.22
C MET A 141 -24.98 -4.06 2.04
N LEU A 142 -25.59 -2.91 2.29
CA LEU A 142 -26.26 -2.10 1.27
C LEU A 142 -25.31 -1.17 0.52
N ALA A 143 -24.05 -1.06 0.93
CA ALA A 143 -23.12 -0.05 0.41
C ALA A 143 -22.60 -0.36 -1.00
N TYR A 144 -22.43 -1.64 -1.33
CA TYR A 144 -21.92 -2.10 -2.63
C TYR A 144 -22.62 -3.42 -3.03
N PRO A 145 -22.95 -3.61 -4.32
CA PRO A 145 -23.44 -4.89 -4.81
C PRO A 145 -22.33 -5.94 -4.82
N TYR A 146 -22.69 -7.22 -4.71
CA TYR A 146 -21.76 -8.31 -5.00
C TYR A 146 -21.48 -8.38 -6.50
N ASP A 147 -20.22 -8.58 -6.87
CA ASP A 147 -19.78 -8.67 -8.26
C ASP A 147 -19.83 -10.10 -8.82
N TYR A 148 -20.07 -11.09 -7.96
CA TYR A 148 -20.04 -12.53 -8.29
C TYR A 148 -18.73 -12.95 -8.97
N CYS A 149 -17.65 -12.20 -8.71
CA CYS A 149 -16.31 -12.44 -9.19
C CYS A 149 -15.33 -12.40 -8.02
N LEU A 150 -15.02 -11.21 -7.48
CA LEU A 150 -14.17 -11.09 -6.30
C LEU A 150 -14.92 -11.32 -4.98
N PHE A 151 -16.25 -11.10 -5.00
CA PHE A 151 -17.14 -11.10 -3.86
C PHE A 151 -18.47 -11.77 -4.23
N HIS A 152 -18.70 -12.96 -3.72
CA HIS A 152 -20.00 -13.63 -3.78
C HIS A 152 -20.76 -13.47 -2.45
N PRO A 153 -22.09 -13.50 -2.46
CA PRO A 153 -22.87 -13.58 -1.24
C PRO A 153 -22.72 -14.95 -0.55
N GLY A 154 -23.15 -15.06 0.70
CA GLY A 154 -23.14 -16.32 1.46
C GLY A 154 -21.84 -16.64 2.21
N TYR A 155 -20.78 -15.83 2.05
CA TYR A 155 -19.57 -15.98 2.86
C TYR A 155 -19.70 -15.27 4.21
N TYR A 156 -19.44 -16.01 5.29
CA TYR A 156 -19.44 -15.47 6.65
C TYR A 156 -18.02 -15.17 7.14
N CYS A 157 -17.90 -14.18 8.00
CA CYS A 157 -16.69 -14.02 8.81
C CYS A 157 -16.75 -14.98 9.99
N SER A 158 -15.82 -15.93 10.08
CA SER A 158 -15.73 -16.87 11.20
C SER A 158 -15.49 -16.18 12.55
N THR A 159 -14.78 -15.05 12.54
CA THR A 159 -14.48 -14.26 13.75
C THR A 159 -15.64 -13.35 14.14
N CYS A 160 -16.18 -12.55 13.20
CA CYS A 160 -17.24 -11.57 13.49
C CYS A 160 -18.66 -12.16 13.46
N ARG A 161 -18.83 -13.37 12.92
CA ARG A 161 -20.09 -14.14 12.88
C ARG A 161 -21.26 -13.42 12.19
N PHE A 162 -20.99 -12.74 11.08
CA PHE A 162 -22.00 -12.17 10.19
C PHE A 162 -21.64 -12.36 8.71
N PRO A 163 -22.61 -12.25 7.79
CA PRO A 163 -22.35 -12.27 6.34
C PRO A 163 -21.39 -11.15 5.95
N LYS A 164 -20.34 -11.45 5.18
CA LYS A 164 -19.36 -10.43 4.76
C LYS A 164 -19.97 -9.51 3.70
N PRO A 165 -20.08 -8.20 3.94
CA PRO A 165 -20.45 -7.26 2.88
C PRO A 165 -19.49 -7.31 1.70
N ALA A 166 -19.97 -6.98 0.50
CA ALA A 166 -19.12 -6.80 -0.67
C ALA A 166 -17.98 -5.81 -0.38
N ARG A 167 -16.80 -6.05 -0.95
CA ARG A 167 -15.57 -5.26 -0.72
C ARG A 167 -15.05 -5.24 0.72
N SER A 168 -15.65 -5.99 1.65
CA SER A 168 -15.15 -6.10 3.02
C SER A 168 -14.12 -7.22 3.19
N LYS A 169 -13.27 -7.10 4.20
CA LYS A 169 -12.37 -8.18 4.64
C LYS A 169 -12.03 -8.04 6.12
N HIS A 170 -11.87 -9.18 6.78
CA HIS A 170 -11.49 -9.25 8.19
C HIS A 170 -10.00 -8.93 8.33
N CYS A 171 -9.69 -7.91 9.13
CA CYS A 171 -8.32 -7.60 9.52
C CYS A 171 -8.06 -8.21 10.91
N SER A 172 -7.11 -9.14 11.00
CA SER A 172 -6.71 -9.76 12.27
C SER A 172 -6.12 -8.76 13.26
N LEU A 173 -5.45 -7.71 12.77
CA LEU A 173 -4.85 -6.65 13.59
C LEU A 173 -5.91 -5.75 14.22
N CYS A 174 -6.89 -5.30 13.43
CA CYS A 174 -8.02 -4.51 13.93
C CYS A 174 -9.09 -5.37 14.62
N LYS A 175 -9.03 -6.70 14.48
CA LYS A 175 -10.00 -7.68 15.00
C LYS A 175 -11.45 -7.38 14.57
N ALA A 176 -11.60 -6.89 13.34
CA ALA A 176 -12.88 -6.49 12.79
C ALA A 176 -12.91 -6.71 11.26
N CYS A 177 -14.11 -6.89 10.71
CA CYS A 177 -14.32 -6.72 9.27
C CYS A 177 -14.26 -5.24 8.95
N ILE A 178 -13.53 -4.87 7.91
CA ILE A 178 -13.35 -3.50 7.47
C ILE A 178 -14.17 -3.29 6.20
N GLU A 179 -14.99 -2.26 6.16
CA GLU A 179 -15.77 -1.87 4.97
C GLU A 179 -14.86 -1.30 3.88
N LYS A 180 -15.02 -1.77 2.62
CA LYS A 180 -14.13 -1.46 1.48
C LYS A 180 -12.66 -1.48 1.92
N GLN A 181 -12.21 -2.61 2.46
CA GLN A 181 -10.87 -2.69 3.04
C GLN A 181 -9.82 -2.51 1.95
N ASP A 182 -8.94 -1.52 2.14
CA ASP A 182 -7.77 -1.35 1.29
C ASP A 182 -6.58 -2.13 1.82
N HIS A 183 -6.07 -1.76 2.98
CA HIS A 183 -5.00 -2.46 3.68
C HIS A 183 -4.99 -2.11 5.17
N HIS A 184 -4.19 -2.85 5.96
CA HIS A 184 -3.84 -2.39 7.29
C HIS A 184 -2.54 -1.60 7.21
N CYS A 185 -2.55 -0.35 7.66
CA CYS A 185 -1.41 0.54 7.57
C CYS A 185 -0.78 0.72 8.94
N ILE A 186 0.42 0.15 9.11
CA ILE A 186 1.20 0.25 10.36
C ILE A 186 1.58 1.69 10.71
N TRP A 187 1.69 2.58 9.70
CA TRP A 187 2.09 3.98 9.87
C TRP A 187 1.01 4.84 10.52
N ILE A 188 -0.26 4.45 10.39
CA ILE A 188 -1.40 5.11 11.04
C ILE A 188 -1.99 4.25 12.16
N ASN A 189 -1.42 3.05 12.40
CA ASN A 189 -1.91 2.04 13.34
C ASN A 189 -3.42 1.75 13.21
N ASN A 190 -3.92 1.74 11.97
CA ASN A 190 -5.34 1.57 11.64
C ASN A 190 -5.49 0.97 10.24
N CYS A 191 -6.64 0.39 9.96
CA CYS A 191 -7.00 -0.01 8.60
C CYS A 191 -7.40 1.21 7.76
N VAL A 192 -6.89 1.23 6.54
CA VAL A 192 -7.39 2.10 5.48
C VAL A 192 -8.59 1.38 4.84
N GLY A 193 -9.75 2.03 4.88
CA GLY A 193 -11.00 1.52 4.33
C GLY A 193 -11.95 2.66 3.95
N ARG A 194 -13.24 2.36 3.76
CA ARG A 194 -14.24 3.31 3.23
C ARG A 194 -14.18 4.71 3.88
N ASN A 195 -14.23 4.79 5.21
CA ASN A 195 -14.45 6.06 5.90
C ASN A 195 -13.20 6.95 6.01
N ASN A 196 -12.00 6.37 5.90
CA ASN A 196 -10.73 7.09 6.08
C ASN A 196 -9.82 7.10 4.85
N TYR A 197 -10.28 6.54 3.71
CA TYR A 197 -9.52 6.52 2.46
C TYR A 197 -9.12 7.92 2.00
N ILE A 198 -10.02 8.90 2.08
CA ILE A 198 -9.72 10.29 1.72
C ILE A 198 -8.63 10.89 2.63
N TRP A 199 -8.72 10.69 3.94
CA TRP A 199 -7.75 11.22 4.89
C TRP A 199 -6.37 10.61 4.65
N PHE A 200 -6.32 9.31 4.35
CA PHE A 200 -5.07 8.64 4.02
C PHE A 200 -4.42 9.19 2.74
N ASN A 201 -5.22 9.46 1.69
CA ASN A 201 -4.69 10.09 0.48
C ASN A 201 -4.24 11.54 0.70
N LEU A 202 -4.96 12.32 1.51
CA LEU A 202 -4.56 13.67 1.89
C LEU A 202 -3.30 13.68 2.78
N LEU A 203 -3.14 12.67 3.63
CA LEU A 203 -1.90 12.45 4.39
C LEU A 203 -0.72 12.20 3.45
N LEU A 204 -0.86 11.29 2.47
CA LEU A 204 0.19 11.03 1.47
C LEU A 204 0.52 12.29 0.66
N LEU A 205 -0.49 13.06 0.24
CA LEU A 205 -0.29 14.31 -0.50
C LEU A 205 0.48 15.34 0.34
N THR A 206 0.07 15.56 1.58
CA THR A 206 0.67 16.58 2.46
C THR A 206 2.06 16.19 2.93
N ILE A 207 2.32 14.91 3.24
CA ILE A 207 3.69 14.42 3.49
C ILE A 207 4.57 14.61 2.26
N THR A 208 4.08 14.24 1.07
CA THR A 208 4.86 14.42 -0.17
C THR A 208 5.19 15.88 -0.42
N ALA A 209 4.22 16.78 -0.20
CA ALA A 209 4.44 18.22 -0.30
C ALA A 209 5.45 18.74 0.72
N LEU A 210 5.37 18.31 1.99
CA LEU A 210 6.33 18.67 3.04
C LEU A 210 7.75 18.21 2.69
N LEU A 211 7.92 16.95 2.25
CA LEU A 211 9.22 16.39 1.86
C LEU A 211 9.80 17.10 0.63
N ALA A 212 8.98 17.33 -0.41
CA ALA A 212 9.41 18.05 -1.60
C ALA A 212 9.83 19.49 -1.27
N TYR A 213 9.05 20.16 -0.40
CA TYR A 213 9.34 21.51 0.05
C TYR A 213 10.60 21.58 0.91
N GLY A 214 10.76 20.70 1.89
CA GLY A 214 11.94 20.62 2.75
C GLY A 214 13.22 20.31 1.96
N ALA A 215 13.14 19.39 0.99
CA ALA A 215 14.25 19.09 0.08
C ALA A 215 14.63 20.30 -0.78
N THR A 216 13.63 20.95 -1.42
CA THR A 216 13.87 22.10 -2.29
C THR A 216 14.41 23.29 -1.51
N LEU A 217 13.78 23.63 -0.38
CA LEU A 217 14.19 24.75 0.46
C LEU A 217 15.59 24.52 1.03
N GLY A 218 15.87 23.32 1.56
CA GLY A 218 17.19 22.95 2.05
C GLY A 218 18.27 23.06 0.96
N TYR A 219 17.98 22.58 -0.24
CA TYR A 219 18.86 22.73 -1.39
C TYR A 219 19.14 24.21 -1.70
N THR A 220 18.11 25.05 -1.76
CA THR A 220 18.29 26.48 -2.07
C THR A 220 19.11 27.23 -1.03
N LEU A 221 18.96 26.90 0.27
CA LEU A 221 19.70 27.53 1.35
C LEU A 221 21.18 27.14 1.33
N LEU A 222 21.48 25.87 1.08
CA LEU A 222 22.86 25.38 0.98
C LEU A 222 23.54 25.86 -0.31
N ASP A 223 22.81 25.91 -1.42
CA ASP A 223 23.30 26.49 -2.68
C ASP A 223 23.62 27.98 -2.52
N ALA A 224 22.74 28.75 -1.86
CA ALA A 224 22.99 30.17 -1.56
C ALA A 224 24.26 30.35 -0.71
N ARG A 225 24.50 29.50 0.29
CA ARG A 225 25.74 29.52 1.07
C ARG A 225 26.97 29.23 0.22
N LEU A 226 26.90 28.23 -0.66
CA LEU A 226 28.00 27.91 -1.57
C LEU A 226 28.28 29.08 -2.51
N GLN A 227 27.22 29.73 -2.98
CA GLN A 227 27.31 30.91 -3.80
C GLN A 227 27.98 32.09 -3.07
N GLU A 228 27.59 32.38 -1.83
CA GLU A 228 28.21 33.42 -0.99
C GLU A 228 29.69 33.12 -0.68
N ARG A 229 30.03 31.84 -0.47
CA ARG A 229 31.39 31.43 -0.11
C ARG A 229 32.35 31.42 -1.30
N LEU A 230 31.90 30.92 -2.44
CA LEU A 230 32.77 30.56 -3.56
C LEU A 230 32.76 31.59 -4.69
N VAL A 231 31.74 32.45 -4.78
CA VAL A 231 31.65 33.46 -5.84
C VAL A 231 31.89 34.86 -5.27
N PRO A 232 32.95 35.56 -5.70
CA PRO A 232 33.23 36.93 -5.27
C PRO A 232 32.04 37.88 -5.52
N ALA A 233 31.77 38.76 -4.56
CA ALA A 233 30.67 39.73 -4.64
C ALA A 233 30.75 40.69 -5.85
N ALA A 234 31.96 40.89 -6.40
CA ALA A 234 32.16 41.64 -7.63
C ALA A 234 31.53 40.98 -8.87
N LEU A 235 31.43 39.65 -8.88
CA LEU A 235 30.88 38.85 -9.97
C LEU A 235 29.38 38.57 -9.81
N THR A 236 28.79 38.85 -8.65
CA THR A 236 27.36 38.63 -8.39
C THR A 236 26.47 39.81 -8.78
N ARG A 237 27.04 40.96 -9.19
CA ARG A 237 26.26 42.13 -9.66
C ARG A 237 25.89 41.98 -11.14
N GLY A 238 24.58 41.97 -11.43
CA GLY A 238 24.05 42.17 -12.79
C GLY A 238 24.02 40.94 -13.72
N SER A 239 24.51 39.78 -13.31
CA SER A 239 24.44 38.54 -14.12
C SER A 239 23.71 37.42 -13.40
N VAL A 240 22.76 36.78 -14.10
CA VAL A 240 22.00 35.62 -13.62
C VAL A 240 22.81 34.33 -13.75
N THR A 241 23.75 34.28 -14.70
CA THR A 241 24.61 33.12 -14.99
C THR A 241 25.91 33.11 -14.20
N ALA A 242 26.41 34.27 -13.74
CA ALA A 242 27.56 34.37 -12.84
C ALA A 242 27.26 33.82 -11.42
N LYS A 243 25.99 33.50 -11.14
CA LYS A 243 25.50 32.96 -9.86
C LYS A 243 25.73 31.47 -9.64
N ARG A 244 26.60 30.81 -10.41
CA ARG A 244 26.81 29.35 -10.29
C ARG A 244 28.24 29.02 -9.94
N TRP A 245 28.48 28.87 -8.63
CA TRP A 245 29.73 28.37 -8.03
C TRP A 245 30.22 27.04 -8.63
N SER A 246 29.32 26.25 -9.25
CA SER A 246 29.57 24.91 -9.77
C SER A 246 30.07 24.84 -11.23
N THR A 247 30.08 25.94 -11.98
CA THR A 247 30.28 25.94 -13.45
C THR A 247 31.63 25.39 -13.94
N ARG A 248 32.69 25.43 -13.12
CA ARG A 248 34.04 24.98 -13.50
C ARG A 248 34.59 23.85 -12.62
N LEU A 249 33.72 23.20 -11.84
CA LEU A 249 34.13 22.16 -10.92
C LEU A 249 34.06 20.78 -11.56
N THR A 250 35.07 19.95 -11.30
CA THR A 250 34.95 18.50 -11.53
C THR A 250 33.89 17.91 -10.59
N TRP A 251 33.36 16.73 -10.92
CA TRP A 251 32.41 16.01 -10.06
C TRP A 251 32.92 15.81 -8.63
N SER A 252 34.22 15.53 -8.46
CA SER A 252 34.83 15.36 -7.15
C SER A 252 34.86 16.66 -6.34
N GLN A 253 35.22 17.78 -6.98
CA GLN A 253 35.22 19.09 -6.34
C GLN A 253 33.80 19.53 -6.01
N TRP A 254 32.86 19.33 -6.93
CA TRP A 254 31.43 19.61 -6.71
C TRP A 254 30.90 18.84 -5.50
N ALA A 255 31.19 17.54 -5.41
CA ALA A 255 30.76 16.71 -4.28
C ALA A 255 31.41 17.15 -2.97
N ASN A 256 32.70 17.52 -2.98
CA ASN A 256 33.39 18.03 -1.80
C ASN A 256 32.81 19.36 -1.32
N MET A 257 32.40 20.25 -2.23
CA MET A 257 31.77 21.53 -1.86
C MET A 257 30.40 21.30 -1.22
N TRP A 258 29.58 20.40 -1.78
CA TRP A 258 28.31 20.01 -1.14
C TRP A 258 28.51 19.35 0.21
N ALA A 259 29.47 18.43 0.33
CA ALA A 259 29.80 17.80 1.60
C ALA A 259 30.24 18.83 2.65
N TRP A 260 31.02 19.83 2.24
CA TRP A 260 31.37 20.97 3.10
C TRP A 260 30.14 21.77 3.53
N ALA A 261 29.28 22.20 2.59
CA ALA A 261 28.09 22.99 2.91
C ALA A 261 27.16 22.25 3.88
N ILE A 262 26.93 20.96 3.64
CA ILE A 262 26.16 20.07 4.52
C ILE A 262 26.85 19.94 5.88
N SER A 263 28.18 19.81 5.96
CA SER A 263 28.86 19.70 7.26
C SER A 263 28.76 20.98 8.11
N VAL A 264 28.73 22.16 7.47
CA VAL A 264 28.64 23.44 8.18
C VAL A 264 27.20 23.73 8.61
N ASP A 265 26.21 23.43 7.78
CA ASP A 265 24.78 23.51 8.09
C ASP A 265 24.18 22.10 8.25
N TRP A 266 24.72 21.31 9.19
CA TRP A 266 24.34 19.91 9.30
C TRP A 266 22.85 19.70 9.60
N GLN A 267 22.20 20.61 10.33
CA GLN A 267 20.75 20.50 10.57
C GLN A 267 19.93 20.62 9.27
N ILE A 268 20.23 21.62 8.44
CA ILE A 268 19.56 21.85 7.15
C ILE A 268 19.91 20.72 6.19
N GLY A 269 21.20 20.36 6.10
CA GLY A 269 21.71 19.32 5.21
C GLY A 269 21.13 17.94 5.53
N ALA A 270 21.08 17.53 6.81
CA ALA A 270 20.52 16.24 7.21
C ALA A 270 19.05 16.11 6.85
N VAL A 271 18.23 17.13 7.18
CA VAL A 271 16.79 17.12 6.88
C VAL A 271 16.54 17.22 5.38
N MET A 272 17.32 18.02 4.64
CA MET A 272 17.25 18.09 3.18
C MET A 272 17.50 16.72 2.55
N MET A 273 18.57 16.02 2.96
CA MET A 273 18.91 14.70 2.42
C MET A 273 17.83 13.67 2.75
N LEU A 274 17.39 13.61 4.01
CA LEU A 274 16.31 12.71 4.42
C LEU A 274 15.03 12.97 3.62
N SER A 275 14.67 14.24 3.44
CA SER A 275 13.49 14.64 2.67
C SER A 275 13.61 14.26 1.20
N ALA A 276 14.77 14.51 0.58
CA ALA A 276 15.03 14.18 -0.81
C ALA A 276 15.01 12.67 -1.07
N MET A 277 15.52 11.86 -0.13
CA MET A 277 15.50 10.39 -0.24
C MET A 277 14.12 9.79 0.05
N SER A 278 13.31 10.42 0.89
CA SER A 278 11.99 9.91 1.29
C SER A 278 10.86 10.36 0.35
N CYS A 279 11.01 11.51 -0.31
CA CYS A 279 9.99 12.07 -1.21
C CYS A 279 9.58 11.09 -2.34
N PRO A 280 10.49 10.38 -3.04
CA PRO A 280 10.11 9.45 -4.10
C PRO A 280 9.23 8.29 -3.59
N LEU A 281 9.49 7.80 -2.39
CA LEU A 281 8.69 6.72 -1.78
C LEU A 281 7.27 7.19 -1.50
N SER A 282 7.13 8.34 -0.82
CA SER A 282 5.82 8.94 -0.53
C SER A 282 5.03 9.25 -1.80
N LEU A 283 5.70 9.83 -2.80
CA LEU A 283 5.09 10.13 -4.10
C LEU A 283 4.64 8.84 -4.82
N SER A 284 5.45 7.77 -4.76
CA SER A 284 5.11 6.49 -5.38
C SER A 284 3.86 5.86 -4.76
N PHE A 285 3.71 5.93 -3.43
CA PHE A 285 2.48 5.49 -2.77
C PHE A 285 1.28 6.35 -3.16
N LEU A 286 1.43 7.68 -3.20
CA LEU A 286 0.36 8.57 -3.66
C LEU A 286 -0.09 8.24 -5.08
N LEU A 287 0.85 8.12 -6.02
CA LEU A 287 0.56 7.80 -7.42
C LEU A 287 -0.09 6.43 -7.58
N TYR A 288 0.34 5.44 -6.78
CA TYR A 288 -0.29 4.13 -6.77
C TYR A 288 -1.74 4.21 -6.30
N HIS A 289 -2.05 4.96 -5.23
CA HIS A 289 -3.43 5.14 -4.79
C HIS A 289 -4.29 5.95 -5.79
N VAL A 290 -3.69 6.90 -6.52
CA VAL A 290 -4.36 7.57 -7.65
C VAL A 290 -4.69 6.58 -8.76
N TYR A 291 -3.77 5.67 -9.09
CA TYR A 291 -4.03 4.58 -10.04
C TYR A 291 -5.14 3.64 -9.55
N LEU A 292 -5.16 3.28 -8.27
CA LEU A 292 -6.21 2.45 -7.67
C LEU A 292 -7.59 3.11 -7.78
N MET A 293 -7.67 4.42 -7.51
CA MET A 293 -8.89 5.20 -7.75
C MET A 293 -9.26 5.21 -9.23
N TRP A 294 -8.30 5.40 -10.13
CA TRP A 294 -8.56 5.35 -11.56
C TRP A 294 -9.14 4.00 -12.00
N ALA A 295 -8.60 2.89 -11.50
CA ALA A 295 -9.05 1.54 -11.81
C ALA A 295 -10.29 1.07 -11.00
N GLY A 296 -10.84 1.91 -10.11
CA GLY A 296 -12.03 1.58 -9.31
C GLY A 296 -11.81 0.49 -8.24
N MET A 297 -10.57 0.22 -7.86
CA MET A 297 -10.22 -0.90 -6.99
C MET A 297 -9.41 -0.47 -5.76
N THR A 298 -9.42 -1.31 -4.73
CA THR A 298 -8.56 -1.18 -3.56
C THR A 298 -7.25 -1.95 -3.74
N THR A 299 -6.24 -1.72 -2.89
CA THR A 299 -5.01 -2.52 -2.85
C THR A 299 -5.33 -4.00 -2.64
N ASN A 300 -6.26 -4.32 -1.73
CA ASN A 300 -6.71 -5.69 -1.49
C ASN A 300 -7.36 -6.33 -2.73
N GLU A 301 -8.16 -5.58 -3.48
CA GLU A 301 -8.76 -6.05 -4.74
C GLU A 301 -7.72 -6.20 -5.85
N SER A 302 -6.74 -5.31 -5.93
CA SER A 302 -5.65 -5.41 -6.92
C SER A 302 -4.86 -6.72 -6.79
N ALA A 303 -4.65 -7.19 -5.55
CA ALA A 303 -4.04 -8.49 -5.29
C ALA A 303 -4.94 -9.63 -5.76
N LYS A 304 -6.25 -9.56 -5.49
CA LYS A 304 -7.21 -10.57 -5.98
C LYS A 304 -7.26 -10.61 -7.50
N TRP A 305 -7.18 -9.46 -8.16
CA TRP A 305 -7.16 -9.38 -9.62
C TRP A 305 -5.88 -9.99 -10.21
N ALA A 306 -4.74 -9.88 -9.51
CA ALA A 306 -3.52 -10.58 -9.89
C ALA A 306 -3.71 -12.11 -9.79
N ASP A 307 -4.30 -12.60 -8.70
CA ASP A 307 -4.61 -14.03 -8.54
C ASP A 307 -5.55 -14.52 -9.66
N TRP A 308 -6.63 -13.79 -9.95
CA TRP A 308 -7.55 -14.12 -11.05
C TRP A 308 -6.86 -14.13 -12.42
N LYS A 309 -5.89 -13.23 -12.65
CA LYS A 309 -5.14 -13.21 -13.90
C LYS A 309 -4.32 -14.50 -14.07
N ASP A 310 -3.70 -14.96 -13.00
CA ASP A 310 -2.94 -16.22 -13.00
C ASP A 310 -3.90 -17.41 -13.19
N ASP A 311 -5.05 -17.43 -12.49
CA ASP A 311 -6.08 -18.48 -12.64
C ASP A 311 -6.65 -18.57 -14.07
N VAL A 312 -6.87 -17.43 -14.73
CA VAL A 312 -7.33 -17.39 -16.12
C VAL A 312 -6.25 -17.94 -17.05
N GLN A 313 -4.97 -17.63 -16.81
CA GLN A 313 -3.86 -18.20 -17.58
C GLN A 313 -3.74 -19.72 -17.40
N ASP A 314 -4.06 -20.21 -16.21
CA ASP A 314 -4.10 -21.64 -15.88
C ASP A 314 -5.35 -22.35 -16.40
N ASN A 315 -6.26 -21.64 -17.09
CA ASN A 315 -7.50 -22.17 -17.69
C ASN A 315 -8.49 -22.79 -16.69
N VAL A 316 -8.49 -22.32 -15.43
CA VAL A 316 -9.36 -22.86 -14.37
C VAL A 316 -10.60 -22.02 -14.06
N VAL A 317 -10.85 -20.99 -14.87
CA VAL A 317 -11.88 -19.98 -14.62
C VAL A 317 -13.03 -20.08 -15.61
N TRP A 318 -14.24 -20.05 -15.06
CA TRP A 318 -15.48 -20.14 -15.81
C TRP A 318 -16.44 -19.01 -15.44
N ARG A 319 -17.26 -18.59 -16.40
CA ARG A 319 -18.36 -17.64 -16.20
C ARG A 319 -19.67 -18.18 -16.74
N ALA A 320 -20.78 -17.74 -16.17
CA ALA A 320 -22.13 -17.97 -16.71
C ALA A 320 -23.00 -16.73 -16.47
N GLU A 321 -24.05 -16.53 -17.26
CA GLU A 321 -24.97 -15.41 -17.03
C GLU A 321 -25.81 -15.68 -15.77
N ILE A 322 -25.81 -14.71 -14.84
CA ILE A 322 -26.49 -14.86 -13.55
C ILE A 322 -27.97 -15.20 -13.73
N GLN A 323 -28.65 -14.57 -14.70
CA GLN A 323 -30.08 -14.80 -14.97
C GLN A 323 -30.38 -16.27 -15.30
N LYS A 324 -29.52 -16.93 -16.08
CA LYS A 324 -29.64 -18.36 -16.43
C LYS A 324 -29.37 -19.29 -15.25
N LEU A 325 -28.59 -18.83 -14.27
CA LEU A 325 -28.26 -19.59 -13.08
C LEU A 325 -29.30 -19.45 -11.97
N ARG A 326 -30.11 -18.38 -11.94
CA ARG A 326 -31.07 -18.12 -10.86
C ARG A 326 -32.14 -19.18 -10.68
N GLU A 327 -32.47 -19.92 -11.74
CA GLU A 327 -33.39 -21.06 -11.66
C GLU A 327 -32.80 -22.20 -10.81
N THR A 328 -31.49 -22.45 -10.93
CA THR A 328 -30.80 -23.50 -10.16
C THR A 328 -30.36 -22.98 -8.78
N TYR A 329 -29.87 -21.74 -8.73
CA TYR A 329 -29.30 -21.07 -7.57
C TYR A 329 -30.15 -19.84 -7.20
N PRO A 330 -31.21 -20.04 -6.39
CA PRO A 330 -32.07 -18.93 -5.99
C PRO A 330 -31.30 -17.90 -5.16
N ARG A 331 -31.84 -16.67 -5.07
CA ARG A 331 -31.27 -15.63 -4.19
C ARG A 331 -31.22 -16.14 -2.75
N LEU A 332 -30.14 -15.80 -2.06
CA LEU A 332 -30.03 -16.03 -0.63
C LEU A 332 -30.97 -15.09 0.14
N PRO A 333 -31.25 -15.36 1.43
CA PRO A 333 -32.05 -14.48 2.27
C PRO A 333 -31.60 -13.00 2.19
N PRO A 334 -32.52 -12.01 2.26
CA PRO A 334 -32.20 -10.59 2.05
C PRO A 334 -31.17 -9.98 3.02
N ASP A 335 -30.94 -10.62 4.16
CA ASP A 335 -29.90 -10.25 5.14
C ASP A 335 -28.49 -10.70 4.72
N VAL A 336 -28.40 -11.67 3.81
CA VAL A 336 -27.15 -12.23 3.25
C VAL A 336 -26.90 -11.71 1.83
N GLU A 337 -27.95 -11.64 1.02
CA GLU A 337 -27.93 -11.11 -0.35
C GLU A 337 -29.03 -10.05 -0.50
N PRO A 338 -28.70 -8.77 -0.27
CA PRO A 338 -29.69 -7.70 -0.38
C PRO A 338 -30.32 -7.59 -1.76
N GLU A 339 -31.57 -7.16 -1.79
CA GLU A 339 -32.26 -6.84 -3.05
C GLU A 339 -31.60 -5.64 -3.74
N ASP A 340 -31.55 -5.69 -5.07
CA ASP A 340 -30.77 -4.76 -5.88
C ASP A 340 -31.27 -3.32 -5.80
N ASP A 341 -32.54 -3.13 -5.47
CA ASP A 341 -33.21 -1.83 -5.31
C ASP A 341 -32.84 -1.13 -3.99
N LEU A 342 -32.43 -1.90 -2.98
CA LEU A 342 -31.99 -1.42 -1.66
C LEU A 342 -30.51 -1.03 -1.63
N VAL A 343 -29.70 -1.56 -2.54
CA VAL A 343 -28.26 -1.28 -2.62
C VAL A 343 -28.02 0.17 -3.07
N GLN A 344 -27.19 0.90 -2.32
CA GLN A 344 -26.79 2.28 -2.55
C GLN A 344 -25.72 2.39 -3.65
N TRP A 345 -26.03 1.83 -4.81
CA TRP A 345 -25.19 1.83 -6.00
C TRP A 345 -26.08 1.95 -7.24
N PRO A 346 -25.66 2.66 -8.32
CA PRO A 346 -26.50 2.91 -9.49
C PRO A 346 -27.14 1.64 -10.02
N ARG A 347 -28.44 1.69 -10.32
CA ARG A 347 -29.24 0.50 -10.64
C ARG A 347 -28.82 -0.18 -11.93
N GLU A 348 -28.21 0.57 -12.83
CA GLU A 348 -27.71 0.12 -14.13
C GLU A 348 -26.42 -0.71 -14.01
N VAL A 349 -25.72 -0.59 -12.88
CA VAL A 349 -24.43 -1.24 -12.63
C VAL A 349 -24.66 -2.46 -11.74
N ARG A 350 -25.02 -3.59 -12.35
CA ARG A 350 -25.22 -4.88 -11.66
C ARG A 350 -24.38 -5.97 -12.34
N ALA A 351 -24.01 -6.97 -11.56
CA ALA A 351 -23.25 -8.11 -12.08
C ALA A 351 -24.08 -8.82 -13.16
N LYS A 352 -23.49 -9.00 -14.34
CA LYS A 352 -24.05 -9.82 -15.42
C LYS A 352 -23.60 -11.28 -15.29
N TRP A 353 -22.34 -11.47 -14.91
CA TRP A 353 -21.64 -12.74 -14.94
C TRP A 353 -21.46 -13.29 -13.52
N TRP A 354 -21.65 -14.60 -13.38
CA TRP A 354 -21.22 -15.37 -12.23
C TRP A 354 -19.90 -16.04 -12.58
N MET A 355 -18.84 -15.83 -11.80
CA MET A 355 -17.55 -16.45 -12.02
C MET A 355 -17.20 -17.46 -10.93
N VAL A 356 -16.59 -18.58 -11.34
CA VAL A 356 -16.11 -19.64 -10.45
C VAL A 356 -14.75 -20.16 -10.89
N ARG A 357 -14.05 -20.81 -9.95
CA ARG A 357 -12.81 -21.55 -10.19
C ARG A 357 -13.10 -23.03 -10.02
N THR A 358 -12.56 -23.87 -10.90
CA THR A 358 -12.55 -25.33 -10.70
C THR A 358 -11.13 -25.80 -10.35
N ARG A 359 -11.00 -26.89 -9.61
CA ARG A 359 -9.67 -27.35 -9.13
C ARG A 359 -8.79 -27.85 -10.27
N ASP A 360 -9.39 -28.58 -11.20
CA ASP A 360 -8.68 -29.29 -12.27
C ASP A 360 -8.86 -28.61 -13.65
N GLY A 361 -9.57 -27.48 -13.69
CA GLY A 361 -9.94 -26.79 -14.93
C GLY A 361 -11.10 -27.43 -15.69
N ASP A 362 -11.70 -28.47 -15.14
CA ASP A 362 -12.90 -29.10 -15.68
C ASP A 362 -14.10 -28.15 -15.63
N GLN A 363 -15.05 -28.38 -16.54
CA GLN A 363 -16.27 -27.59 -16.61
C GLN A 363 -17.14 -27.83 -15.36
N PRO A 364 -17.73 -26.78 -14.76
CA PRO A 364 -18.68 -26.95 -13.68
C PRO A 364 -19.83 -27.87 -14.10
N THR A 365 -20.27 -28.74 -13.20
CA THR A 365 -21.36 -29.67 -13.46
C THR A 365 -22.70 -29.15 -12.96
N LEU A 366 -23.78 -29.71 -13.48
CA LEU A 366 -25.14 -29.39 -13.10
C LEU A 366 -25.37 -29.77 -11.63
N LYS A 367 -25.94 -28.85 -10.87
CA LYS A 367 -26.48 -29.13 -9.54
C LYS A 367 -27.99 -29.24 -9.60
N LYS A 368 -28.60 -29.95 -8.64
CA LYS A 368 -30.06 -30.00 -8.54
C LYS A 368 -30.64 -28.60 -8.26
N VAL A 369 -31.84 -28.36 -8.75
CA VAL A 369 -32.59 -27.12 -8.51
C VAL A 369 -32.75 -26.90 -7.00
N GLY A 370 -32.42 -25.70 -6.52
CA GLY A 370 -32.49 -25.35 -5.11
C GLY A 370 -31.22 -25.64 -4.31
N SER A 371 -30.15 -26.13 -4.95
CA SER A 371 -28.85 -26.31 -4.31
C SER A 371 -28.24 -24.96 -3.91
N GLN A 372 -27.58 -24.91 -2.76
CA GLN A 372 -26.74 -23.76 -2.41
C GLN A 372 -25.32 -23.91 -2.98
N ILE A 373 -24.65 -22.79 -3.22
CA ILE A 373 -23.31 -22.78 -3.85
C ILE A 373 -22.28 -23.56 -3.02
N GLN A 374 -22.40 -23.54 -1.69
CA GLN A 374 -21.52 -24.26 -0.76
C GLN A 374 -21.89 -25.73 -0.54
N ASP A 375 -22.93 -26.22 -1.22
CA ASP A 375 -23.33 -27.63 -1.11
C ASP A 375 -22.45 -28.49 -2.02
N ASP A 376 -21.41 -29.08 -1.43
CA ASP A 376 -20.51 -30.04 -2.09
C ASP A 376 -21.08 -31.48 -2.08
N SER A 377 -22.26 -31.69 -1.49
CA SER A 377 -22.76 -33.05 -1.20
C SER A 377 -23.59 -33.68 -2.33
N GLU A 378 -24.03 -32.91 -3.33
CA GLU A 378 -24.90 -33.39 -4.42
C GLU A 378 -24.47 -32.89 -5.81
N VAL A 379 -23.25 -33.25 -6.22
CA VAL A 379 -22.69 -32.97 -7.54
C VAL A 379 -23.20 -34.04 -8.54
N THR A 380 -23.82 -33.64 -9.65
CA THR A 380 -24.04 -34.57 -10.76
C THR A 380 -22.79 -34.65 -11.64
N ASP A 381 -22.56 -35.75 -12.33
CA ASP A 381 -21.43 -35.88 -13.28
C ASP A 381 -21.72 -35.21 -14.65
N VAL A 382 -22.85 -34.50 -14.78
CA VAL A 382 -23.27 -33.90 -16.06
C VAL A 382 -22.70 -32.49 -16.18
N PRO A 383 -21.90 -32.16 -17.21
CA PRO A 383 -21.40 -30.80 -17.43
C PRO A 383 -22.54 -29.79 -17.59
N ASP A 384 -22.41 -28.61 -16.98
CA ASP A 384 -23.36 -27.52 -17.12
C ASP A 384 -22.94 -26.60 -18.28
N GLU A 385 -23.63 -26.74 -19.42
CA GLU A 385 -23.37 -26.00 -20.66
C GLU A 385 -23.53 -24.48 -20.53
N ARG A 386 -24.14 -23.98 -19.46
CA ARG A 386 -24.27 -22.54 -19.20
C ARG A 386 -22.94 -21.88 -18.88
N TRP A 387 -21.91 -22.66 -18.52
CA TRP A 387 -20.58 -22.15 -18.16
C TRP A 387 -19.66 -22.08 -19.37
N GLU A 388 -19.12 -20.89 -19.58
CA GLU A 388 -18.12 -20.60 -20.60
C GLU A 388 -16.76 -20.37 -19.93
N ARG A 389 -15.70 -20.95 -20.51
CA ARG A 389 -14.34 -20.75 -20.01
C ARG A 389 -13.85 -19.35 -20.37
N ILE A 390 -13.25 -18.65 -19.41
CA ILE A 390 -12.63 -17.35 -19.66
C ILE A 390 -11.21 -17.56 -20.19
N GLN A 391 -10.88 -16.92 -21.33
CA GLN A 391 -9.57 -17.00 -21.96
C GLN A 391 -8.71 -15.77 -21.66
N SER A 392 -9.34 -14.65 -21.30
CA SER A 392 -8.64 -13.39 -21.06
C SER A 392 -9.30 -12.55 -19.97
N MET A 393 -8.47 -11.81 -19.22
CA MET A 393 -8.97 -10.79 -18.29
C MET A 393 -9.78 -9.68 -18.96
N ARG A 394 -9.68 -9.50 -20.29
CA ARG A 394 -10.54 -8.56 -21.04
C ARG A 394 -12.01 -8.94 -21.06
N GLU A 395 -12.31 -10.19 -20.75
CA GLU A 395 -13.66 -10.72 -20.68
C GLU A 395 -14.29 -10.56 -19.28
N VAL A 396 -13.53 -10.01 -18.33
CA VAL A 396 -13.94 -9.83 -16.95
C VAL A 396 -14.12 -8.35 -16.66
N ASP A 397 -15.35 -7.97 -16.36
CA ASP A 397 -15.68 -6.58 -16.02
C ASP A 397 -15.40 -6.32 -14.54
N ASN A 398 -14.72 -5.22 -14.23
CA ASN A 398 -14.68 -4.70 -12.87
C ASN A 398 -15.96 -3.90 -12.60
N LEU A 399 -16.92 -4.51 -11.90
CA LEU A 399 -18.20 -3.88 -11.57
C LEU A 399 -18.06 -2.53 -10.85
N TYR A 400 -16.95 -2.34 -10.11
CA TYR A 400 -16.69 -1.14 -9.32
C TYR A 400 -15.92 -0.06 -10.09
N ASP A 401 -15.44 -0.35 -11.31
CA ASP A 401 -14.86 0.67 -12.18
C ASP A 401 -15.95 1.40 -12.98
N ARG A 402 -16.21 2.65 -12.60
CA ARG A 402 -17.18 3.54 -13.24
C ARG A 402 -16.53 4.72 -13.96
N GLY A 403 -15.22 4.61 -14.21
CA GLY A 403 -14.41 5.69 -14.73
C GLY A 403 -13.89 6.63 -13.65
N PHE A 404 -12.76 7.27 -13.96
CA PHE A 404 -11.94 8.02 -13.00
C PHE A 404 -12.72 8.98 -12.09
N TRP A 405 -13.58 9.83 -12.65
CA TRP A 405 -14.29 10.83 -11.86
C TRP A 405 -15.29 10.23 -10.88
N MET A 406 -16.01 9.18 -11.29
CA MET A 406 -16.98 8.51 -10.41
C MET A 406 -16.25 7.74 -9.31
N ASN A 407 -15.17 7.05 -9.67
CA ASN A 407 -14.35 6.31 -8.71
C ASN A 407 -13.66 7.25 -7.71
N LEU A 408 -13.21 8.43 -8.16
CA LEU A 408 -12.64 9.47 -7.31
C LEU A 408 -13.68 9.99 -6.32
N VAL A 409 -14.92 10.26 -6.78
CA VAL A 409 -16.00 10.73 -5.90
C VAL A 409 -16.41 9.66 -4.88
N ASP A 410 -16.49 8.38 -5.27
CA ASP A 410 -16.73 7.27 -4.34
C ASP A 410 -15.57 7.14 -3.33
N GLY A 411 -14.32 7.18 -3.80
CA GLY A 411 -13.13 7.09 -2.95
C GLY A 411 -12.94 8.26 -1.99
N MET A 412 -13.30 9.48 -2.40
CA MET A 412 -13.12 10.69 -1.60
C MET A 412 -14.31 10.95 -0.66
N PHE A 413 -15.53 10.79 -1.16
CA PHE A 413 -16.73 11.25 -0.46
C PHE A 413 -17.68 10.13 -0.05
N ASN A 414 -17.32 8.86 -0.34
CA ASN A 414 -18.19 7.71 -0.08
C ASN A 414 -19.57 7.86 -0.74
N ARG A 415 -19.61 8.56 -1.88
CA ARG A 415 -20.78 8.75 -2.73
C ARG A 415 -20.61 7.83 -3.94
N GLY A 416 -21.07 6.60 -3.77
CA GLY A 416 -21.35 5.69 -4.88
C GLY A 416 -22.51 6.19 -5.72
#